data_AF-A0A7R7EMA1-F1
#
_entry.id   AF-A0A7R7EMA1-F1
#
_cell.length_a   1.000
_cell.length_b   1.000
_cell.length_c   1.000
_cell.angle_alpha   90.00
_cell.angle_beta   90.00
_cell.angle_gamma   90.00
#
_symmetry.space_group_name_H-M   'P 1'
#
loop_
_entity.id
_entity.type
_entity.pdbx_description
1 polymer ?
#
loop_
_entity_poly.entity_id
_entity_poly.type
_entity_poly.pdbx_seq_one_letter_code
_entity_poly.pdbx_strand_id
1 'polypeptide(L)'
;MFQRTFINRISKVIVVVLLLLQIAMLLRFEAVHAVTLFGSGTQSDPYRISTPEELDEVRYHMDSYFIQMNDIDLSMYSNWQPIGQLGNQFRGNYDGGGFKIKNLTCNYPTSDAVGLFGYVGNPGQGGLKNIGIEGASVIGHDYVGILVGQYYGTNNIENCYSIGYVEGNNQVGNLVGVNTTLVNNCYSTGTVVGNSNVGGMVGQNFGGIVQNSYSVVSVVGNFLTGGIVGNSNDYSYIKNCYYNQEVAMQSDIGKGTPLNTINMKMQLSFVGFNFISDWKIDENNSFPQLSWESPFRDTTEPYISSMSPSNNQLDVPIDSTLSISFDKKVYKGKGNITLYKEDDSIVETIDVRSNQVQLTGNNVSITPTVNLEYLTKYYIKIDSKCFQNGAGISFLGINDKMTWIFESESSNHPPTIGDYHLTTEYETSLNGKVEGTDADHDPLNYSMSIDCVDGTVSVNTDGLWLYTPKNGFSGSDQFTIIVEDDKGKSAISVVYITVNPKPVILPTPTVAPTPTVAPTPQ
;
A
#
# COMPACT_ATOMS: atom_id res chain seq x y z
N MET A 1 -36.03 44.59 52.79
CA MET A 1 -35.63 43.16 52.86
C MET A 1 -35.89 42.41 51.56
N PHE A 2 -37.04 42.62 50.88
CA PHE A 2 -37.42 41.92 49.63
C PHE A 2 -36.47 42.09 48.43
N GLN A 3 -35.87 43.27 48.23
CA GLN A 3 -35.02 43.55 47.07
C GLN A 3 -33.69 42.77 47.07
N ARG A 4 -33.07 42.56 48.25
CA ARG A 4 -31.81 41.80 48.37
C ARG A 4 -32.00 40.30 48.09
N THR A 5 -33.13 39.74 48.49
CA THR A 5 -33.44 38.31 48.27
C THR A 5 -33.74 38.00 46.80
N PHE A 6 -34.34 38.94 46.08
CA PHE A 6 -34.66 38.80 44.66
C PHE A 6 -33.41 38.87 43.77
N ILE A 7 -32.52 39.84 44.04
CA ILE A 7 -31.24 40.00 43.32
C ILE A 7 -30.33 38.77 43.52
N ASN A 8 -30.26 38.22 44.74
CA ASN A 8 -29.47 37.01 45.01
C ASN A 8 -30.01 35.75 44.29
N ARG A 9 -31.33 35.66 44.04
CA ARG A 9 -31.91 34.54 43.28
C ARG A 9 -31.61 34.66 41.78
N ILE A 10 -31.72 35.87 41.22
CA ILE A 10 -31.38 36.13 39.81
C ILE A 10 -29.89 35.88 39.55
N SER A 11 -29.01 36.32 40.45
CA SER A 11 -27.56 36.11 40.28
C SER A 11 -27.17 34.64 40.32
N LYS A 12 -27.82 33.81 41.16
CA LYS A 12 -27.59 32.36 41.18
C LYS A 12 -28.12 31.66 39.94
N VAL A 13 -29.28 32.08 39.41
CA VAL A 13 -29.83 31.53 38.18
C VAL A 13 -28.95 31.88 36.98
N ILE A 14 -28.45 33.11 36.89
CA ILE A 14 -27.52 33.53 35.81
C ILE A 14 -26.20 32.74 35.88
N VAL A 15 -25.63 32.55 37.06
CA VAL A 15 -24.39 31.76 37.22
C VAL A 15 -24.62 30.30 36.84
N VAL A 16 -25.76 29.70 37.22
CA VAL A 16 -26.10 28.32 36.85
C VAL A 16 -26.35 28.20 35.35
N VAL A 17 -27.03 29.17 34.71
CA VAL A 17 -27.25 29.19 33.26
C VAL A 17 -25.93 29.36 32.50
N LEU A 18 -25.03 30.23 32.98
CA LEU A 18 -23.69 30.37 32.40
C LEU A 18 -22.84 29.10 32.59
N LEU A 19 -22.90 28.45 33.77
CA LEU A 19 -22.23 27.17 33.99
C LEU A 19 -22.81 26.07 33.09
N LEU A 20 -24.14 26.01 32.93
CA LEU A 20 -24.79 25.04 32.05
C LEU A 20 -24.49 25.31 30.57
N LEU A 21 -24.37 26.57 30.16
CA LEU A 21 -23.91 26.95 28.81
C LEU A 21 -22.44 26.60 28.60
N GLN A 22 -21.59 26.79 29.62
CA GLN A 22 -20.16 26.48 29.58
C GLN A 22 -19.91 24.96 29.62
N ILE A 23 -20.70 24.21 30.40
CA ILE A 23 -20.75 22.75 30.42
C ILE A 23 -21.37 22.22 29.12
N ALA A 24 -22.40 22.86 28.56
CA ALA A 24 -22.93 22.48 27.24
C ALA A 24 -21.96 22.81 26.09
N MET A 25 -21.12 23.85 26.22
CA MET A 25 -20.00 24.11 25.31
C MET A 25 -18.89 23.07 25.49
N LEU A 26 -18.55 22.68 26.72
CA LEU A 26 -17.57 21.62 27.01
C LEU A 26 -18.06 20.25 26.52
N LEU A 27 -19.32 19.91 26.77
CA LEU A 27 -19.97 18.67 26.32
C LEU A 27 -20.20 18.64 24.80
N ARG A 28 -20.38 19.80 24.15
CA ARG A 28 -20.35 19.91 22.68
C ARG A 28 -18.95 19.74 22.10
N PHE A 29 -17.89 19.93 22.90
CA PHE A 29 -16.50 19.71 22.50
C PHE A 29 -16.05 18.25 22.70
N GLU A 30 -16.57 17.53 23.70
CA GLU A 30 -16.24 16.12 23.92
C GLU A 30 -17.05 15.13 23.06
N ALA A 31 -18.15 15.57 22.43
CA ALA A 31 -19.10 14.67 21.74
C ALA A 31 -19.31 14.94 20.24
N VAL A 32 -18.47 15.74 19.58
CA VAL A 32 -18.55 15.91 18.11
C VAL A 32 -17.16 15.73 17.49
N HIS A 33 -17.10 14.81 16.52
CA HIS A 33 -15.97 14.47 15.63
C HIS A 33 -14.96 13.46 16.17
N ALA A 34 -15.29 12.19 15.96
CA ALA A 34 -14.33 11.32 15.28
C ALA A 34 -15.05 10.86 14.01
N VAL A 35 -14.91 11.62 12.92
CA VAL A 35 -15.27 11.07 11.61
C VAL A 35 -14.34 9.88 11.40
N THR A 36 -14.90 8.68 11.39
CA THR A 36 -14.11 7.46 11.29
C THR A 36 -13.60 7.33 9.87
N LEU A 37 -12.31 7.58 9.67
CA LEU A 37 -11.66 7.42 8.37
C LEU A 37 -11.68 5.96 7.94
N PHE A 38 -12.00 5.72 6.66
CA PHE A 38 -11.93 4.38 6.07
C PHE A 38 -10.51 4.04 5.65
N GLY A 39 -10.00 2.89 6.06
CA GLY A 39 -8.62 2.44 5.85
C GLY A 39 -7.89 2.34 7.18
N SER A 40 -6.70 1.74 7.18
CA SER A 40 -5.82 1.64 8.36
C SER A 40 -4.77 2.74 8.43
N GLY A 41 -4.70 3.61 7.41
CA GLY A 41 -3.69 4.66 7.30
C GLY A 41 -2.30 4.12 6.95
N THR A 42 -2.21 2.87 6.48
CA THR A 42 -0.98 2.24 6.02
C THR A 42 -0.78 2.47 4.53
N GLN A 43 0.42 2.23 3.99
CA GLN A 43 0.68 2.41 2.56
C GLN A 43 -0.16 1.48 1.67
N SER A 44 -0.42 0.24 2.11
CA SER A 44 -1.25 -0.74 1.39
C SER A 44 -2.75 -0.48 1.56
N ASP A 45 -3.15 0.19 2.64
CA ASP A 45 -4.54 0.52 2.94
C ASP A 45 -4.64 1.94 3.56
N PRO A 46 -4.48 2.99 2.73
CA PRO A 46 -4.50 4.38 3.16
C PRO A 46 -5.89 4.81 3.63
N TYR A 47 -5.93 5.81 4.51
CA TYR A 47 -7.16 6.49 4.86
C TYR A 47 -7.78 7.17 3.65
N ARG A 48 -9.08 7.03 3.48
CA ARG A 48 -9.84 7.55 2.34
C ARG A 48 -10.54 8.84 2.70
N ILE A 49 -10.36 9.83 1.84
CA ILE A 49 -10.86 11.18 2.07
C ILE A 49 -11.84 11.53 0.95
N SER A 50 -13.13 11.51 1.27
CA SER A 50 -14.23 11.77 0.33
C SER A 50 -15.00 13.05 0.65
N THR A 51 -14.83 13.61 1.83
CA THR A 51 -15.61 14.75 2.35
C THR A 51 -14.72 15.82 2.99
N PRO A 52 -15.22 17.06 3.12
CA PRO A 52 -14.53 18.14 3.83
C PRO A 52 -14.18 17.80 5.28
N GLU A 53 -15.06 17.09 5.98
CA GLU A 53 -14.86 16.67 7.37
C GLU A 53 -13.79 15.57 7.49
N GLU A 54 -13.76 14.60 6.58
CA GLU A 54 -12.68 13.60 6.53
C GLU A 54 -11.33 14.25 6.22
N LEU A 55 -11.29 15.30 5.41
CA LEU A 55 -10.06 16.08 5.17
C LEU A 55 -9.62 16.83 6.43
N ASP A 56 -10.57 17.33 7.23
CA ASP A 56 -10.27 17.98 8.51
C ASP A 56 -9.61 16.99 9.48
N GLU A 57 -10.07 15.74 9.53
CA GLU A 57 -9.54 14.67 10.39
C GLU A 57 -8.07 14.30 10.12
N VAL A 58 -7.52 14.63 8.94
CA VAL A 58 -6.11 14.38 8.61
C VAL A 58 -5.15 14.92 9.68
N ARG A 59 -5.53 16.04 10.33
CA ARG A 59 -4.74 16.67 11.41
C ARG A 59 -4.56 15.81 12.67
N TYR A 60 -5.36 14.74 12.81
CA TYR A 60 -5.28 13.81 13.94
C TYR A 60 -4.55 12.50 13.55
N HIS A 61 -4.16 12.35 12.28
CA HIS A 61 -3.52 11.16 11.73
C HIS A 61 -2.20 11.51 11.01
N MET A 62 -1.39 12.37 11.64
CA MET A 62 -0.28 13.11 11.04
C MET A 62 0.87 12.28 10.46
N ASP A 63 0.93 10.97 10.71
CA ASP A 63 1.96 10.04 10.22
C ASP A 63 1.41 9.02 9.19
N SER A 64 0.12 9.07 8.87
CA SER A 64 -0.58 8.07 8.07
C SER A 64 -0.52 8.35 6.56
N TYR A 65 -0.93 7.36 5.78
CA TYR A 65 -1.14 7.48 4.33
C TYR A 65 -2.61 7.80 4.05
N PHE A 66 -2.84 8.72 3.13
CA PHE A 66 -4.16 9.19 2.73
C PHE A 66 -4.31 9.13 1.21
N ILE A 67 -5.52 8.81 0.76
CA ILE A 67 -5.92 8.91 -0.64
C ILE A 67 -7.28 9.61 -0.72
N GLN A 68 -7.35 10.67 -1.52
CA GLN A 68 -8.61 11.34 -1.79
C GLN A 68 -9.43 10.55 -2.81
N MET A 69 -10.74 10.50 -2.58
CA MET A 69 -11.67 9.65 -3.31
C MET A 69 -12.83 10.44 -3.95
N ASN A 70 -12.92 11.74 -3.72
CA ASN A 70 -13.91 12.66 -4.33
C ASN A 70 -13.34 14.08 -4.44
N ASP A 71 -13.93 14.91 -5.29
CA ASP A 71 -13.72 16.36 -5.19
C ASP A 71 -14.25 16.84 -3.84
N ILE A 72 -13.48 17.67 -3.13
CA ILE A 72 -13.79 18.17 -1.80
C ILE A 72 -14.01 19.68 -1.89
N ASP A 73 -15.16 20.15 -1.43
CA ASP A 73 -15.48 21.59 -1.38
C ASP A 73 -15.39 22.10 0.07
N LEU A 74 -14.41 22.96 0.34
CA LEU A 74 -14.16 23.52 1.67
C LEU A 74 -14.99 24.77 1.98
N SER A 75 -15.97 25.14 1.15
CA SER A 75 -16.79 26.33 1.37
C SER A 75 -17.56 26.37 2.70
N MET A 76 -17.79 25.21 3.32
CA MET A 76 -18.36 25.13 4.68
C MET A 76 -17.39 25.61 5.79
N TYR A 77 -16.08 25.60 5.51
CA TYR A 77 -15.04 26.11 6.41
C TYR A 77 -14.74 27.57 6.06
N SER A 78 -15.36 28.49 6.81
CA SER A 78 -15.14 29.94 6.62
C SER A 78 -13.69 30.39 6.87
N ASN A 79 -12.94 29.64 7.67
CA ASN A 79 -11.51 29.85 7.89
C ASN A 79 -10.86 28.50 8.23
N TRP A 80 -10.24 27.87 7.24
CA TRP A 80 -9.55 26.59 7.40
C TRP A 80 -8.39 26.74 8.38
N GLN A 81 -8.22 25.76 9.28
CA GLN A 81 -7.04 25.72 10.14
C GLN A 81 -5.96 24.89 9.44
N PRO A 82 -4.75 25.44 9.18
CA PRO A 82 -3.70 24.70 8.50
C PRO A 82 -3.37 23.37 9.19
N ILE A 83 -3.23 22.30 8.39
CA ILE A 83 -2.80 20.99 8.89
C ILE A 83 -1.29 21.05 9.17
N GLY A 84 -0.90 20.67 10.38
CA GLY A 84 0.49 20.73 10.81
C GLY A 84 0.90 22.07 11.39
N GLN A 85 1.57 22.02 12.53
CA GLN A 85 2.03 23.17 13.31
C GLN A 85 3.52 23.05 13.61
N LEU A 86 4.15 24.14 14.03
CA LEU A 86 5.54 24.12 14.47
C LEU A 86 5.69 23.13 15.64
N GLY A 87 6.60 22.17 15.50
CA GLY A 87 6.79 21.08 16.48
C GLY A 87 5.83 19.89 16.34
N ASN A 88 4.81 19.98 15.48
CA ASN A 88 3.94 18.87 15.10
C ASN A 88 3.54 18.95 13.62
N GLN A 89 4.53 18.73 12.74
CA GLN A 89 4.38 18.79 11.29
C GLN A 89 3.60 17.58 10.77
N PHE A 90 2.96 17.74 9.60
CA PHE A 90 2.39 16.61 8.86
C PHE A 90 3.50 15.76 8.27
N ARG A 91 3.69 14.53 8.78
CA ARG A 91 4.75 13.59 8.40
C ARG A 91 4.26 12.46 7.48
N GLY A 92 2.94 12.32 7.36
CA GLY A 92 2.26 11.33 6.55
C GLY A 92 2.42 11.56 5.04
N ASN A 93 1.59 10.87 4.27
CA ASN A 93 1.56 10.99 2.81
C ASN A 93 0.14 11.26 2.34
N TYR A 94 -0.07 12.30 1.53
CA TYR A 94 -1.38 12.63 0.98
C TYR A 94 -1.36 12.52 -0.55
N ASP A 95 -2.10 11.56 -1.09
CA ASP A 95 -2.37 11.41 -2.52
C ASP A 95 -3.75 11.98 -2.84
N GLY A 96 -3.81 13.06 -3.62
CA GLY A 96 -5.08 13.66 -4.03
C GLY A 96 -5.90 12.81 -5.01
N GLY A 97 -5.39 11.65 -5.46
CA GLY A 97 -6.16 10.70 -6.27
C GLY A 97 -6.64 11.27 -7.62
N GLY A 98 -6.07 12.40 -8.03
CA GLY A 98 -6.52 13.19 -9.18
C GLY A 98 -7.88 13.89 -8.98
N PHE A 99 -8.31 14.07 -7.73
CA PHE A 99 -9.48 14.86 -7.34
C PHE A 99 -9.07 16.28 -6.96
N LYS A 100 -10.05 17.18 -6.90
CA LYS A 100 -9.84 18.60 -6.61
C LYS A 100 -10.27 18.94 -5.19
N ILE A 101 -9.55 19.86 -4.55
CA ILE A 101 -9.98 20.56 -3.34
C ILE A 101 -10.39 21.96 -3.77
N LYS A 102 -11.59 22.41 -3.40
CA LYS A 102 -12.18 23.66 -3.87
C LYS A 102 -12.42 24.62 -2.71
N ASN A 103 -12.34 25.92 -3.01
CA ASN A 103 -12.79 27.00 -2.12
C ASN A 103 -12.07 27.05 -0.75
N LEU A 104 -10.79 26.69 -0.71
CA LEU A 104 -9.97 26.82 0.50
C LEU A 104 -9.87 28.30 0.91
N THR A 105 -10.29 28.64 2.13
CA THR A 105 -10.16 30.00 2.68
C THR A 105 -9.35 29.97 3.97
N CYS A 106 -8.23 30.69 4.01
CA CYS A 106 -7.44 30.93 5.22
C CYS A 106 -7.23 32.43 5.39
N ASN A 107 -7.51 32.99 6.57
CA ASN A 107 -7.30 34.40 6.88
C ASN A 107 -6.67 34.58 8.27
N TYR A 108 -5.34 34.57 8.31
CA TYR A 108 -4.52 34.72 9.51
C TYR A 108 -3.37 35.73 9.25
N PRO A 109 -3.67 37.02 9.10
CA PRO A 109 -2.70 38.02 8.62
C PRO A 109 -1.52 38.27 9.57
N THR A 110 -1.54 37.68 10.77
CA THR A 110 -0.47 37.76 11.78
C THR A 110 0.16 36.40 12.09
N SER A 111 -0.22 35.34 11.38
CA SER A 111 0.28 33.98 11.62
C SER A 111 1.16 33.53 10.47
N ASP A 112 2.23 32.83 10.82
CA ASP A 112 3.14 32.26 9.86
C ASP A 112 2.67 30.86 9.43
N ALA A 113 3.23 30.35 8.33
CA ALA A 113 2.98 29.01 7.80
C ALA A 113 1.49 28.73 7.55
N VAL A 114 0.90 29.51 6.64
CA VAL A 114 -0.54 29.44 6.33
C VAL A 114 -0.74 28.80 4.95
N GLY A 115 -1.63 27.81 4.89
CA GLY A 115 -1.98 27.03 3.71
C GLY A 115 -2.99 25.92 4.04
N LEU A 116 -3.25 25.00 3.09
CA LEU A 116 -3.94 23.75 3.39
C LEU A 116 -3.15 22.97 4.46
N PHE A 117 -1.85 22.83 4.24
CA PHE A 117 -0.87 22.40 5.22
C PHE A 117 -0.02 23.60 5.67
N GLY A 118 0.10 23.79 6.98
CA GLY A 118 0.97 24.83 7.54
C GLY A 118 2.42 24.37 7.50
N TYR A 119 2.72 23.32 8.27
CA TYR A 119 4.05 22.70 8.33
C TYR A 119 4.03 21.25 7.89
N VAL A 120 4.88 20.91 6.92
CA VAL A 120 4.99 19.55 6.37
C VAL A 120 6.40 18.99 6.54
N GLY A 121 6.44 17.73 6.95
CA GLY A 121 7.58 16.85 6.87
C GLY A 121 8.57 16.97 8.02
N ASN A 122 9.45 15.99 8.02
CA ASN A 122 10.74 15.85 8.70
C ASN A 122 11.63 15.05 7.74
N PRO A 123 12.95 14.93 7.96
CA PRO A 123 13.79 14.08 7.13
C PRO A 123 13.20 12.67 6.95
N GLY A 124 12.92 12.27 5.70
CA GLY A 124 12.31 11.00 5.29
C GLY A 124 10.77 10.98 5.19
N GLN A 125 10.07 12.10 5.40
CA GLN A 125 8.61 12.15 5.63
C GLN A 125 7.92 13.30 4.88
N GLY A 126 6.58 13.24 4.78
CA GLY A 126 5.73 14.35 4.30
C GLY A 126 5.34 14.35 2.81
N GLY A 127 5.15 13.20 2.16
CA GLY A 127 4.90 13.16 0.70
C GLY A 127 3.54 13.72 0.28
N LEU A 128 3.51 14.63 -0.70
CA LEU A 128 2.28 15.22 -1.23
C LEU A 128 2.23 15.03 -2.75
N LYS A 129 1.16 14.42 -3.27
CA LYS A 129 1.05 14.21 -4.72
C LYS A 129 -0.35 14.22 -5.27
N ASN A 130 -0.48 14.56 -6.55
CA ASN A 130 -1.76 14.54 -7.29
C ASN A 130 -2.85 15.42 -6.67
N ILE A 131 -2.46 16.56 -6.08
CA ILE A 131 -3.36 17.48 -5.38
C ILE A 131 -3.62 18.71 -6.25
N GLY A 132 -4.88 18.97 -6.59
CA GLY A 132 -5.30 20.21 -7.26
C GLY A 132 -6.17 21.05 -6.33
N ILE A 133 -5.78 22.32 -6.10
CA ILE A 133 -6.56 23.25 -5.28
C ILE A 133 -7.10 24.38 -6.14
N GLU A 134 -8.42 24.57 -6.17
CA GLU A 134 -9.10 25.55 -7.02
C GLU A 134 -9.92 26.57 -6.20
N GLY A 135 -9.84 27.85 -6.59
CA GLY A 135 -10.60 28.91 -5.94
C GLY A 135 -10.13 29.23 -4.52
N ALA A 136 -8.84 29.07 -4.24
CA ALA A 136 -8.29 29.33 -2.91
C ALA A 136 -8.08 30.84 -2.64
N SER A 137 -8.21 31.23 -1.38
CA SER A 137 -7.81 32.54 -0.84
C SER A 137 -7.05 32.34 0.47
N VAL A 138 -5.76 32.64 0.48
CA VAL A 138 -4.86 32.35 1.62
C VAL A 138 -4.12 33.61 2.03
N ILE A 139 -4.47 34.15 3.20
CA ILE A 139 -3.87 35.35 3.78
C ILE A 139 -3.14 34.95 5.05
N GLY A 140 -1.83 35.23 5.10
CA GLY A 140 -0.93 34.92 6.22
C GLY A 140 0.01 36.08 6.54
N HIS A 141 1.00 35.83 7.40
CA HIS A 141 2.13 36.72 7.62
C HIS A 141 3.38 36.19 6.89
N ASP A 142 4.20 35.33 7.48
CA ASP A 142 5.36 34.73 6.81
C ASP A 142 5.09 33.27 6.38
N TYR A 143 5.83 32.78 5.37
CA TYR A 143 5.74 31.39 4.88
C TYR A 143 4.33 31.04 4.39
N VAL A 144 3.82 31.77 3.40
CA VAL A 144 2.44 31.60 2.94
C VAL A 144 2.40 30.90 1.58
N GLY A 145 1.59 29.85 1.48
CA GLY A 145 1.33 29.14 0.22
C GLY A 145 0.04 28.33 0.28
N ILE A 146 -0.65 28.17 -0.86
CA ILE A 146 -1.96 27.52 -0.91
C ILE A 146 -1.86 26.05 -0.45
N LEU A 147 -0.88 25.31 -0.96
CA LEU A 147 -0.71 23.91 -0.59
C LEU A 147 0.09 23.79 0.72
N VAL A 148 1.25 24.45 0.79
CA VAL A 148 2.15 24.37 1.95
C VAL A 148 2.66 25.75 2.36
N GLY A 149 2.57 26.08 3.64
CA GLY A 149 3.27 27.21 4.21
C GLY A 149 4.78 26.99 4.24
N GLN A 150 5.24 26.04 5.06
CA GLN A 150 6.64 25.66 5.19
C GLN A 150 6.86 24.15 5.11
N TYR A 151 7.79 23.75 4.25
CA TYR A 151 8.19 22.36 4.08
C TYR A 151 9.58 22.09 4.70
N TYR A 152 9.69 21.06 5.53
CA TYR A 152 10.94 20.59 6.18
C TYR A 152 11.27 19.12 5.84
N GLY A 153 10.39 18.45 5.10
CA GLY A 153 10.59 17.05 4.73
C GLY A 153 11.65 16.84 3.66
N THR A 154 11.89 15.57 3.34
CA THR A 154 12.68 15.15 2.17
C THR A 154 11.87 14.31 1.18
N ASN A 155 10.58 14.07 1.45
CA ASN A 155 9.67 13.52 0.45
C ASN A 155 9.21 14.64 -0.49
N ASN A 156 8.59 14.28 -1.61
CA ASN A 156 8.40 15.22 -2.72
C ASN A 156 7.00 15.86 -2.70
N ILE A 157 6.89 17.00 -3.36
CA ILE A 157 5.62 17.57 -3.84
C ILE A 157 5.54 17.29 -5.35
N GLU A 158 4.62 16.43 -5.77
CA GLU A 158 4.59 15.90 -7.14
C GLU A 158 3.21 16.00 -7.80
N ASN A 159 3.17 16.46 -9.04
CA ASN A 159 1.93 16.47 -9.83
C ASN A 159 0.82 17.28 -9.11
N CYS A 160 1.17 18.43 -8.56
CA CYS A 160 0.24 19.27 -7.78
C CYS A 160 0.00 20.62 -8.47
N TYR A 161 -1.15 21.22 -8.21
CA TYR A 161 -1.41 22.59 -8.66
C TYR A 161 -2.26 23.41 -7.70
N SER A 162 -2.12 24.73 -7.81
CA SER A 162 -2.93 25.69 -7.06
C SER A 162 -3.46 26.81 -7.95
N ILE A 163 -4.71 27.18 -7.74
CA ILE A 163 -5.40 28.28 -8.41
C ILE A 163 -6.03 29.16 -7.33
N GLY A 164 -5.52 30.38 -7.16
CA GLY A 164 -6.05 31.25 -6.11
C GLY A 164 -5.28 32.53 -5.83
N TYR A 165 -5.74 33.21 -4.80
CA TYR A 165 -5.15 34.43 -4.25
C TYR A 165 -4.31 34.10 -3.00
N VAL A 166 -3.11 34.68 -2.92
CA VAL A 166 -2.24 34.58 -1.74
C VAL A 166 -1.76 35.97 -1.33
N GLU A 167 -1.83 36.27 -0.04
CA GLU A 167 -1.28 37.49 0.55
C GLU A 167 -0.43 37.16 1.78
N GLY A 168 0.75 37.77 1.88
CA GLY A 168 1.62 37.67 3.05
C GLY A 168 2.64 38.80 3.11
N ASN A 169 3.66 38.64 3.96
CA ASN A 169 4.77 39.56 4.15
C ASN A 169 6.06 39.00 3.56
N ASN A 170 6.60 37.91 4.11
CA ASN A 170 7.84 37.28 3.62
C ASN A 170 7.64 35.82 3.20
N GLN A 171 8.40 35.37 2.19
CA GLN A 171 8.35 33.99 1.65
C GLN A 171 6.94 33.59 1.24
N VAL A 172 6.41 34.33 0.27
CA VAL A 172 5.04 34.16 -0.23
C VAL A 172 5.12 33.52 -1.60
N GLY A 173 4.58 32.31 -1.73
CA GLY A 173 4.46 31.60 -3.01
C GLY A 173 3.01 31.19 -3.25
N ASN A 174 2.58 31.04 -4.49
CA ASN A 174 1.22 30.59 -4.74
C ASN A 174 1.01 29.15 -4.23
N LEU A 175 1.96 28.24 -4.51
CA LEU A 175 1.86 26.84 -4.12
C LEU A 175 2.54 26.57 -2.78
N VAL A 176 3.77 27.06 -2.61
CA VAL A 176 4.61 26.80 -1.43
C VAL A 176 5.25 28.09 -0.92
N GLY A 177 5.16 28.38 0.38
CA GLY A 177 5.89 29.50 0.97
C GLY A 177 7.41 29.25 0.99
N VAL A 178 7.83 28.22 1.74
CA VAL A 178 9.24 27.78 1.83
C VAL A 178 9.41 26.32 1.40
N ASN A 179 10.29 26.10 0.43
CA ASN A 179 10.65 24.78 -0.07
C ASN A 179 12.06 24.35 0.33
N THR A 180 12.21 23.14 0.84
CA THR A 180 13.50 22.47 1.08
C THR A 180 13.62 21.12 0.36
N THR A 181 12.62 20.76 -0.47
CA THR A 181 12.50 19.44 -1.11
C THR A 181 12.40 19.55 -2.63
N LEU A 182 12.09 18.43 -3.30
CA LEU A 182 11.71 18.39 -4.69
C LEU A 182 10.25 18.82 -4.88
N VAL A 183 10.04 19.90 -5.62
CA VAL A 183 8.76 20.29 -6.23
C VAL A 183 8.83 19.95 -7.70
N ASN A 184 8.11 18.92 -8.14
CA ASN A 184 8.20 18.37 -9.48
C ASN A 184 6.83 18.28 -10.15
N ASN A 185 6.78 18.57 -11.45
CA ASN A 185 5.55 18.49 -12.23
C ASN A 185 4.40 19.30 -11.60
N CYS A 186 4.63 20.56 -11.24
CA CYS A 186 3.62 21.38 -10.58
C CYS A 186 3.27 22.63 -11.40
N TYR A 187 2.09 23.19 -11.19
CA TYR A 187 1.77 24.51 -11.72
C TYR A 187 0.97 25.39 -10.76
N SER A 188 0.99 26.70 -11.04
CA SER A 188 0.29 27.71 -10.22
C SER A 188 -0.37 28.76 -11.11
N THR A 189 -1.55 29.22 -10.72
CA THR A 189 -2.24 30.34 -11.38
C THR A 189 -2.93 31.25 -10.37
N GLY A 190 -3.08 32.53 -10.71
CA GLY A 190 -3.77 33.50 -9.86
C GLY A 190 -2.90 34.70 -9.48
N THR A 191 -2.89 35.07 -8.20
CA THR A 191 -2.21 36.29 -7.73
C THR A 191 -1.51 36.02 -6.41
N VAL A 192 -0.30 36.58 -6.28
CA VAL A 192 0.50 36.55 -5.05
C VAL A 192 0.91 37.97 -4.71
N VAL A 193 0.59 38.41 -3.51
CA VAL A 193 0.96 39.71 -2.94
C VAL A 193 1.86 39.49 -1.74
N GLY A 194 3.02 40.12 -1.73
CA GLY A 194 3.97 40.04 -0.61
C GLY A 194 4.88 41.25 -0.51
N ASN A 195 5.75 41.27 0.48
CA ASN A 195 6.79 42.30 0.62
C ASN A 195 8.16 41.80 0.12
N SER A 196 8.62 40.64 0.61
CA SER A 196 9.94 40.07 0.25
C SER A 196 9.89 38.57 -0.06
N ASN A 197 10.75 38.10 -0.97
CA ASN A 197 10.82 36.69 -1.41
C ASN A 197 9.47 36.21 -1.94
N VAL A 198 8.97 36.89 -2.96
CA VAL A 198 7.64 36.66 -3.53
C VAL A 198 7.78 35.92 -4.86
N GLY A 199 7.33 34.67 -4.90
CA GLY A 199 7.44 33.82 -6.08
C GLY A 199 6.08 33.48 -6.69
N GLY A 200 6.03 33.35 -8.00
CA GLY A 200 4.81 32.88 -8.68
C GLY A 200 4.38 31.49 -8.22
N MET A 201 5.32 30.60 -7.84
CA MET A 201 5.03 29.27 -7.31
C MET A 201 5.59 29.07 -5.89
N VAL A 202 6.86 29.41 -5.69
CA VAL A 202 7.59 29.19 -4.44
C VAL A 202 8.15 30.52 -3.91
N GLY A 203 7.84 30.90 -2.68
CA GLY A 203 8.39 32.12 -2.08
C GLY A 203 9.91 32.06 -1.94
N GLN A 204 10.39 31.07 -1.19
CA GLN A 204 11.82 30.80 -1.00
C GLN A 204 12.15 29.32 -1.22
N ASN A 205 13.18 29.06 -2.03
CA ASN A 205 13.78 27.75 -2.21
C ASN A 205 15.09 27.68 -1.41
N PHE A 206 15.21 26.73 -0.49
CA PHE A 206 16.34 26.63 0.43
C PHE A 206 16.88 25.19 0.45
N GLY A 207 17.82 24.91 -0.46
CA GLY A 207 18.37 23.57 -0.67
C GLY A 207 17.45 22.62 -1.44
N GLY A 208 16.28 23.10 -1.87
CA GLY A 208 15.31 22.33 -2.64
C GLY A 208 15.53 22.41 -4.16
N ILE A 209 14.79 21.59 -4.88
CA ILE A 209 14.77 21.56 -6.35
C ILE A 209 13.34 21.86 -6.80
N VAL A 210 13.17 22.90 -7.62
CA VAL A 210 11.92 23.12 -8.35
C VAL A 210 12.16 22.72 -9.80
N GLN A 211 11.40 21.77 -10.32
CA GLN A 211 11.60 21.30 -11.68
C GLN A 211 10.34 20.93 -12.45
N ASN A 212 10.44 20.98 -13.78
CA ASN A 212 9.38 20.57 -14.72
C ASN A 212 8.03 21.21 -14.35
N SER A 213 8.06 22.50 -14.00
CA SER A 213 6.95 23.19 -13.34
C SER A 213 6.73 24.57 -13.93
N TYR A 214 5.51 25.09 -13.89
CA TYR A 214 5.23 26.39 -14.51
C TYR A 214 4.32 27.31 -13.69
N SER A 215 4.36 28.62 -13.95
CA SER A 215 3.51 29.59 -13.28
C SER A 215 2.84 30.58 -14.24
N VAL A 216 1.56 30.83 -14.03
CA VAL A 216 0.76 31.90 -14.66
C VAL A 216 0.14 32.74 -13.55
N VAL A 217 1.01 33.32 -12.72
CA VAL A 217 0.64 34.09 -11.53
C VAL A 217 1.08 35.54 -11.68
N SER A 218 0.20 36.46 -11.30
CA SER A 218 0.56 37.87 -11.12
C SER A 218 1.29 38.03 -9.79
N VAL A 219 2.54 38.51 -9.84
CA VAL A 219 3.42 38.64 -8.68
C VAL A 219 3.56 40.11 -8.32
N VAL A 220 3.12 40.47 -7.11
CA VAL A 220 3.21 41.83 -6.56
C VAL A 220 4.10 41.77 -5.32
N GLY A 221 5.30 42.35 -5.41
CA GLY A 221 6.23 42.41 -4.29
C GLY A 221 7.25 43.55 -4.40
N ASN A 222 7.86 43.90 -3.27
CA ASN A 222 8.80 45.01 -3.18
C ASN A 222 10.27 44.56 -3.31
N PHE A 223 10.61 43.38 -2.78
CA PHE A 223 11.97 42.87 -2.72
C PHE A 223 12.02 41.40 -3.16
N LEU A 224 13.02 41.06 -3.99
CA LEU A 224 13.30 39.68 -4.43
C LEU A 224 12.04 38.96 -4.93
N THR A 225 11.46 39.46 -6.03
CA THR A 225 10.36 38.80 -6.74
C THR A 225 10.87 37.80 -7.76
N GLY A 226 10.07 36.81 -8.15
CA GLY A 226 10.42 35.92 -9.26
C GLY A 226 9.24 35.16 -9.85
N GLY A 227 9.36 34.84 -11.15
CA GLY A 227 8.27 34.22 -11.90
C GLY A 227 7.92 32.81 -11.42
N ILE A 228 8.92 32.05 -10.95
CA ILE A 228 8.72 30.75 -10.30
C ILE A 228 9.09 30.83 -8.82
N VAL A 229 10.33 31.24 -8.54
CA VAL A 229 10.88 31.30 -7.18
C VAL A 229 11.25 32.75 -6.83
N GLY A 230 10.82 33.24 -5.68
CA GLY A 230 11.19 34.58 -5.20
C GLY A 230 12.67 34.70 -4.83
N ASN A 231 13.17 33.78 -4.00
CA ASN A 231 14.59 33.72 -3.61
C ASN A 231 15.12 32.29 -3.49
N SER A 232 16.39 32.09 -3.84
CA SER A 232 17.09 30.79 -3.80
C SER A 232 18.45 30.94 -3.12
N ASN A 233 18.88 29.92 -2.36
CA ASN A 233 20.26 29.84 -1.86
C ASN A 233 21.20 29.12 -2.84
N ASP A 234 22.50 29.09 -2.55
CA ASP A 234 23.53 28.48 -3.42
C ASP A 234 23.37 26.96 -3.64
N TYR A 235 22.58 26.29 -2.81
CA TYR A 235 22.31 24.85 -2.89
C TYR A 235 20.97 24.52 -3.55
N SER A 236 20.27 25.53 -4.05
CA SER A 236 18.95 25.40 -4.65
C SER A 236 19.02 25.29 -6.18
N TYR A 237 18.13 24.50 -6.77
CA TYR A 237 18.05 24.34 -8.22
C TYR A 237 16.66 24.65 -8.76
N ILE A 238 16.64 25.34 -9.90
CA ILE A 238 15.43 25.58 -10.70
C ILE A 238 15.71 25.01 -12.09
N LYS A 239 15.01 23.96 -12.50
CA LYS A 239 15.30 23.21 -13.72
C LYS A 239 14.05 23.04 -14.57
N ASN A 240 14.10 23.37 -15.86
CA ASN A 240 12.94 23.21 -16.75
C ASN A 240 11.67 23.88 -16.17
N CYS A 241 11.82 25.07 -15.61
CA CYS A 241 10.69 25.83 -15.07
C CYS A 241 10.39 27.03 -15.93
N TYR A 242 9.09 27.31 -16.13
CA TYR A 242 8.63 28.31 -17.10
C TYR A 242 7.56 29.20 -16.50
N TYR A 243 7.57 30.50 -16.77
CA TYR A 243 6.49 31.38 -16.30
C TYR A 243 6.03 32.33 -17.39
N ASN A 244 4.77 32.73 -17.30
CA ASN A 244 4.21 33.73 -18.19
C ASN A 244 4.69 35.13 -17.77
N GLN A 245 5.64 35.70 -18.53
CA GLN A 245 6.25 37.00 -18.22
C GLN A 245 5.25 38.17 -18.31
N GLU A 246 4.20 38.03 -19.13
CA GLU A 246 3.19 39.09 -19.33
C GLU A 246 2.25 39.16 -18.13
N VAL A 247 1.92 38.02 -17.54
CA VAL A 247 1.08 37.92 -16.34
C VAL A 247 1.87 38.25 -15.07
N ALA A 248 3.10 37.73 -14.98
CA ALA A 248 3.97 37.95 -13.84
C ALA A 248 4.52 39.39 -13.77
N MET A 249 4.47 40.14 -14.88
CA MET A 249 5.00 41.50 -15.01
C MET A 249 6.49 41.61 -14.63
N GLN A 250 7.26 40.54 -14.84
CA GLN A 250 8.69 40.44 -14.54
C GLN A 250 9.38 39.53 -15.56
N SER A 251 10.71 39.64 -15.69
CA SER A 251 11.51 38.86 -16.64
C SER A 251 12.86 38.43 -16.04
N ASP A 252 12.88 38.10 -14.76
CA ASP A 252 14.11 37.85 -14.00
C ASP A 252 14.87 36.61 -14.46
N ILE A 253 16.20 36.75 -14.56
CA ILE A 253 17.14 35.69 -14.89
C ILE A 253 17.36 34.81 -13.64
N GLY A 254 17.33 33.48 -13.81
CA GLY A 254 17.64 32.53 -12.74
C GLY A 254 16.48 32.22 -11.79
N LYS A 255 15.27 32.73 -12.07
CA LYS A 255 14.04 32.47 -11.29
C LYS A 255 12.95 31.75 -12.10
N GLY A 256 13.39 30.95 -13.07
CA GLY A 256 12.58 30.33 -14.12
C GLY A 256 12.89 30.91 -15.50
N THR A 257 12.39 30.27 -16.56
CA THR A 257 12.50 30.72 -17.94
C THR A 257 11.25 31.53 -18.31
N PRO A 258 11.37 32.83 -18.66
CA PRO A 258 10.22 33.60 -19.09
C PRO A 258 9.73 33.15 -20.47
N LEU A 259 8.42 32.99 -20.62
CA LEU A 259 7.73 32.79 -21.89
C LEU A 259 6.57 33.79 -22.00
N ASN A 260 6.24 34.20 -23.22
CA ASN A 260 5.00 34.95 -23.47
C ASN A 260 3.78 34.02 -23.48
N THR A 261 2.57 34.57 -23.48
CA THR A 261 1.33 33.77 -23.43
C THR A 261 1.22 32.77 -24.58
N ILE A 262 1.68 33.13 -25.78
CA ILE A 262 1.63 32.23 -26.96
C ILE A 262 2.54 31.02 -26.72
N ASN A 263 3.79 31.23 -26.35
CA ASN A 263 4.75 30.15 -26.12
C ASN A 263 4.39 29.30 -24.90
N MET A 264 3.71 29.87 -23.89
CA MET A 264 3.14 29.10 -22.77
C MET A 264 2.04 28.12 -23.20
N LYS A 265 1.51 28.23 -24.41
CA LYS A 265 0.50 27.32 -25.00
C LYS A 265 1.06 26.41 -26.10
N MET A 266 2.39 26.29 -26.19
CA MET A 266 3.07 25.47 -27.18
C MET A 266 3.89 24.38 -26.49
N GLN A 267 3.70 23.12 -26.88
CA GLN A 267 4.35 21.97 -26.25
C GLN A 267 5.87 22.08 -26.31
N LEU A 268 6.39 22.52 -27.47
CA LEU A 268 7.83 22.63 -27.73
C LEU A 268 8.54 23.67 -26.84
N SER A 269 7.81 24.60 -26.22
CA SER A 269 8.41 25.56 -25.29
C SER A 269 8.83 24.94 -23.96
N PHE A 270 8.20 23.82 -23.57
CA PHE A 270 8.40 23.18 -22.27
C PHE A 270 9.44 22.06 -22.34
N VAL A 271 10.70 22.44 -22.55
CA VAL A 271 11.82 21.48 -22.55
C VAL A 271 11.89 20.76 -21.19
N GLY A 272 11.95 19.42 -21.23
CA GLY A 272 12.00 18.57 -20.04
C GLY A 272 10.64 18.11 -19.51
N PHE A 273 9.52 18.63 -20.03
CA PHE A 273 8.19 18.12 -19.71
C PHE A 273 7.90 16.82 -20.47
N ASN A 274 7.24 15.88 -19.82
CA ASN A 274 6.80 14.62 -20.42
C ASN A 274 5.31 14.66 -20.76
N PHE A 275 4.99 14.96 -22.02
CA PHE A 275 3.60 15.01 -22.52
C PHE A 275 2.99 13.64 -22.85
N ILE A 276 3.76 12.56 -22.66
CA ILE A 276 3.26 11.20 -22.82
C ILE A 276 2.51 10.79 -21.55
N SER A 277 3.15 10.89 -20.39
CA SER A 277 2.59 10.43 -19.10
C SER A 277 2.17 11.53 -18.15
N ASP A 278 2.89 12.65 -18.06
CA ASP A 278 2.76 13.58 -16.92
C ASP A 278 1.89 14.79 -17.24
N TRP A 279 2.00 15.29 -18.47
CA TRP A 279 1.33 16.49 -18.94
C TRP A 279 0.50 16.24 -20.21
N LYS A 280 -0.51 17.08 -20.41
CA LYS A 280 -1.28 17.24 -21.65
C LYS A 280 -1.36 18.73 -21.99
N ILE A 281 -1.45 19.04 -23.28
CA ILE A 281 -1.64 20.42 -23.74
C ILE A 281 -2.48 20.41 -25.00
N ASP A 282 -3.51 21.25 -25.03
CA ASP A 282 -4.22 21.60 -26.26
C ASP A 282 -3.56 22.86 -26.85
N GLU A 283 -2.70 22.66 -27.85
CA GLU A 283 -1.84 23.71 -28.40
C GLU A 283 -2.64 24.93 -28.88
N ASN A 284 -2.13 26.13 -28.58
CA ASN A 284 -2.76 27.43 -28.83
C ASN A 284 -4.02 27.72 -27.99
N ASN A 285 -4.69 26.71 -27.47
CA ASN A 285 -5.95 26.87 -26.74
C ASN A 285 -5.71 26.98 -25.22
N SER A 286 -4.91 26.08 -24.66
CA SER A 286 -4.72 25.92 -23.21
C SER A 286 -3.25 26.00 -22.77
N PHE A 287 -3.02 26.26 -21.49
CA PHE A 287 -1.74 25.98 -20.84
C PHE A 287 -1.62 24.47 -20.54
N PRO A 288 -0.41 23.92 -20.32
CA PRO A 288 -0.25 22.51 -19.95
C PRO A 288 -1.08 22.14 -18.71
N GLN A 289 -1.73 20.99 -18.74
CA GLN A 289 -2.46 20.41 -17.61
C GLN A 289 -1.83 19.09 -17.23
N LEU A 290 -1.91 18.72 -15.96
CA LEU A 290 -1.44 17.41 -15.51
C LEU A 290 -2.34 16.32 -16.10
N SER A 291 -1.76 15.20 -16.50
CA SER A 291 -2.50 14.12 -17.17
C SER A 291 -3.64 13.53 -16.34
N TRP A 292 -3.58 13.65 -15.02
CA TRP A 292 -4.65 13.18 -14.14
C TRP A 292 -5.86 14.13 -14.08
N GLU A 293 -5.75 15.36 -14.61
CA GLU A 293 -6.86 16.31 -14.67
C GLU A 293 -7.96 15.84 -15.64
N SER A 294 -9.22 15.95 -15.20
CA SER A 294 -10.43 15.65 -15.98
C SER A 294 -10.52 16.56 -17.22
N PRO A 295 -10.83 16.03 -18.43
CA PRO A 295 -11.82 14.98 -18.67
C PRO A 295 -11.26 13.56 -18.88
N PHE A 296 -9.97 13.31 -18.70
CA PHE A 296 -9.34 12.02 -19.01
C PHE A 296 -9.45 10.97 -17.90
N ARG A 297 -10.39 11.16 -16.98
CA ARG A 297 -10.56 10.30 -15.83
C ARG A 297 -11.20 8.97 -16.24
N ASP A 298 -10.68 7.88 -15.69
CA ASP A 298 -11.30 6.57 -15.84
C ASP A 298 -12.67 6.57 -15.14
N THR A 299 -13.72 6.66 -15.95
CA THR A 299 -15.13 6.66 -15.52
C THR A 299 -15.74 5.26 -15.61
N THR A 300 -14.94 4.25 -15.91
CA THR A 300 -15.44 2.89 -16.13
C THR A 300 -15.28 2.03 -14.87
N GLU A 301 -16.33 1.27 -14.57
CA GLU A 301 -16.34 0.29 -13.49
C GLU A 301 -15.21 -0.74 -13.70
N PRO A 302 -14.56 -1.20 -12.63
CA PRO A 302 -13.67 -2.34 -12.74
C PRO A 302 -14.49 -3.60 -13.07
N TYR A 303 -13.95 -4.48 -13.92
CA TYR A 303 -14.56 -5.77 -14.23
C TYR A 303 -13.57 -6.92 -14.05
N ILE A 304 -14.11 -8.12 -13.82
CA ILE A 304 -13.30 -9.32 -13.63
C ILE A 304 -12.69 -9.75 -14.97
N SER A 305 -11.37 -9.73 -15.06
CA SER A 305 -10.61 -10.20 -16.23
C SER A 305 -10.35 -11.71 -16.16
N SER A 306 -10.20 -12.27 -14.96
CA SER A 306 -10.15 -13.71 -14.71
C SER A 306 -10.51 -14.05 -13.27
N MET A 307 -10.85 -15.32 -13.03
CA MET A 307 -11.16 -15.86 -11.70
C MET A 307 -10.58 -17.27 -11.58
N SER A 308 -10.17 -17.64 -10.36
CA SER A 308 -9.67 -18.98 -10.01
C SER A 308 -10.33 -19.44 -8.70
N PRO A 309 -11.01 -20.59 -8.64
CA PRO A 309 -11.30 -21.48 -9.75
C PRO A 309 -12.02 -20.78 -10.90
N SER A 310 -11.76 -21.23 -12.12
CA SER A 310 -12.46 -20.70 -13.29
C SER A 310 -13.93 -21.13 -13.30
N ASN A 311 -14.78 -20.40 -14.03
CA ASN A 311 -16.20 -20.73 -14.09
C ASN A 311 -16.44 -22.13 -14.69
N ASN A 312 -17.25 -22.94 -14.02
CA ASN A 312 -17.49 -24.37 -14.26
C ASN A 312 -16.26 -25.28 -14.15
N GLN A 313 -15.22 -24.85 -13.43
CA GLN A 313 -14.09 -25.73 -13.14
C GLN A 313 -14.54 -26.92 -12.29
N LEU A 314 -14.05 -28.10 -12.66
CA LEU A 314 -14.21 -29.34 -11.90
C LEU A 314 -12.90 -29.65 -11.16
N ASP A 315 -12.97 -30.58 -10.21
CA ASP A 315 -11.81 -31.06 -9.45
C ASP A 315 -11.05 -29.91 -8.76
N VAL A 316 -11.80 -28.99 -8.15
CA VAL A 316 -11.22 -27.93 -7.33
C VAL A 316 -10.82 -28.51 -5.97
N PRO A 317 -9.54 -28.36 -5.54
CA PRO A 317 -9.09 -28.81 -4.23
C PRO A 317 -9.93 -28.21 -3.10
N ILE A 318 -10.28 -29.00 -2.10
CA ILE A 318 -11.18 -28.56 -1.03
C ILE A 318 -10.60 -27.43 -0.14
N ASP A 319 -9.30 -27.19 -0.16
CA ASP A 319 -8.60 -26.13 0.58
C ASP A 319 -8.27 -24.89 -0.29
N SER A 320 -8.86 -24.82 -1.49
CA SER A 320 -8.54 -23.81 -2.48
C SER A 320 -8.77 -22.38 -1.98
N THR A 321 -7.74 -21.54 -2.18
CA THR A 321 -7.90 -20.08 -2.12
C THR A 321 -8.57 -19.58 -3.40
N LEU A 322 -9.59 -18.75 -3.26
CA LEU A 322 -10.31 -18.13 -4.36
C LEU A 322 -9.55 -16.87 -4.79
N SER A 323 -9.47 -16.61 -6.09
CA SER A 323 -8.75 -15.46 -6.65
C SER A 323 -9.52 -14.78 -7.77
N ILE A 324 -9.41 -13.45 -7.84
CA ILE A 324 -10.00 -12.61 -8.88
C ILE A 324 -8.90 -11.69 -9.42
N SER A 325 -8.76 -11.60 -10.74
CA SER A 325 -8.03 -10.51 -11.38
C SER A 325 -9.03 -9.53 -11.97
N PHE A 326 -8.82 -8.25 -11.71
CA PHE A 326 -9.54 -7.16 -12.36
C PHE A 326 -8.76 -6.63 -13.57
N ASP A 327 -9.46 -5.96 -14.47
CA ASP A 327 -8.86 -5.24 -15.61
C ASP A 327 -7.96 -4.07 -15.16
N LYS A 328 -8.20 -3.54 -13.96
CA LYS A 328 -7.48 -2.42 -13.36
C LYS A 328 -7.24 -2.63 -11.87
N LYS A 329 -6.37 -1.79 -11.30
CA LYS A 329 -6.12 -1.79 -9.85
C LYS A 329 -7.42 -1.49 -9.08
N VAL A 330 -7.68 -2.28 -8.04
CA VAL A 330 -8.85 -2.13 -7.18
C VAL A 330 -8.48 -1.96 -5.70
N TYR A 331 -9.43 -1.45 -4.93
CA TYR A 331 -9.35 -1.22 -3.49
C TYR A 331 -10.58 -1.84 -2.80
N LYS A 332 -10.42 -2.35 -1.58
CA LYS A 332 -11.51 -2.93 -0.77
C LYS A 332 -12.60 -1.90 -0.50
N GLY A 333 -13.84 -2.09 -0.88
CA GLY A 333 -14.95 -1.18 -0.58
C GLY A 333 -15.73 -1.60 0.67
N LYS A 334 -17.02 -1.91 0.50
CA LYS A 334 -17.95 -2.39 1.54
C LYS A 334 -18.81 -3.51 0.96
N GLY A 335 -19.12 -4.50 1.79
CA GLY A 335 -19.98 -5.62 1.42
C GLY A 335 -19.31 -6.95 1.71
N ASN A 336 -20.03 -8.01 1.39
CA ASN A 336 -19.58 -9.37 1.63
C ASN A 336 -19.30 -10.12 0.33
N ILE A 337 -18.40 -11.08 0.44
CA ILE A 337 -18.22 -12.18 -0.51
C ILE A 337 -18.82 -13.39 0.17
N THR A 338 -19.80 -14.05 -0.46
CA THR A 338 -20.48 -15.20 0.14
C THR A 338 -20.36 -16.41 -0.75
N LEU A 339 -19.88 -17.50 -0.15
CA LEU A 339 -19.75 -18.81 -0.77
C LEU A 339 -20.99 -19.64 -0.42
N TYR A 340 -21.63 -20.19 -1.45
CA TYR A 340 -22.83 -21.02 -1.34
C TYR A 340 -22.59 -22.39 -1.94
N LYS A 341 -23.30 -23.40 -1.44
CA LYS A 341 -23.52 -24.65 -2.18
C LYS A 341 -24.63 -24.46 -3.22
N GLU A 342 -24.74 -25.38 -4.18
CA GLU A 342 -25.79 -25.38 -5.23
C GLU A 342 -27.22 -25.32 -4.66
N ASP A 343 -27.44 -25.87 -3.45
CA ASP A 343 -28.72 -25.88 -2.74
C ASP A 343 -29.07 -24.59 -1.97
N ASP A 344 -28.29 -23.52 -2.15
CA ASP A 344 -28.40 -22.22 -1.47
C ASP A 344 -28.01 -22.19 0.00
N SER A 345 -27.48 -23.28 0.55
CA SER A 345 -26.86 -23.22 1.87
C SER A 345 -25.58 -22.37 1.82
N ILE A 346 -25.42 -21.50 2.81
CA ILE A 346 -24.23 -20.66 2.97
C ILE A 346 -23.14 -21.52 3.59
N VAL A 347 -21.97 -21.54 2.94
CA VAL A 347 -20.73 -22.09 3.49
C VAL A 347 -20.08 -21.06 4.39
N GLU A 348 -19.85 -19.86 3.84
CA GLU A 348 -19.21 -18.77 4.56
C GLU A 348 -19.60 -17.40 3.97
N THR A 349 -19.72 -16.40 4.84
CA THR A 349 -19.86 -15.00 4.48
C THR A 349 -18.61 -14.25 4.96
N ILE A 350 -17.84 -13.73 4.01
CA ILE A 350 -16.55 -13.07 4.23
C ILE A 350 -16.75 -11.57 4.01
N ASP A 351 -16.55 -10.75 5.05
CA ASP A 351 -16.47 -9.30 4.89
C ASP A 351 -15.24 -8.99 4.01
N VAL A 352 -15.44 -8.20 2.95
CA VAL A 352 -14.36 -7.82 2.03
C VAL A 352 -13.19 -7.11 2.72
N ARG A 353 -13.42 -6.58 3.92
CA ARG A 353 -12.43 -5.88 4.75
C ARG A 353 -11.64 -6.79 5.67
N SER A 354 -12.06 -8.03 5.84
CA SER A 354 -11.36 -9.00 6.68
C SER A 354 -9.95 -9.32 6.16
N ASN A 355 -9.16 -10.00 7.00
CA ASN A 355 -7.82 -10.49 6.64
C ASN A 355 -7.87 -11.68 5.66
N GLN A 356 -9.04 -12.28 5.45
CA GLN A 356 -9.24 -13.34 4.45
C GLN A 356 -9.16 -12.79 3.03
N VAL A 357 -9.37 -11.49 2.84
CA VAL A 357 -9.27 -10.83 1.53
C VAL A 357 -7.96 -10.06 1.46
N GLN A 358 -7.13 -10.33 0.46
CA GLN A 358 -5.85 -9.66 0.26
C GLN A 358 -5.79 -9.06 -1.15
N LEU A 359 -5.17 -7.89 -1.29
CA LEU A 359 -5.07 -7.13 -2.53
C LEU A 359 -3.61 -6.91 -2.93
N THR A 360 -3.29 -7.27 -4.17
CA THR A 360 -1.99 -6.96 -4.79
C THR A 360 -2.21 -6.42 -6.19
N GLY A 361 -2.19 -5.10 -6.34
CA GLY A 361 -2.47 -4.43 -7.61
C GLY A 361 -3.92 -4.65 -8.07
N ASN A 362 -4.10 -5.33 -9.20
CA ASN A 362 -5.40 -5.71 -9.73
C ASN A 362 -5.87 -7.11 -9.29
N ASN A 363 -5.11 -7.80 -8.44
CA ASN A 363 -5.45 -9.15 -8.00
C ASN A 363 -6.02 -9.13 -6.58
N VAL A 364 -7.07 -9.92 -6.38
CA VAL A 364 -7.71 -10.21 -5.09
C VAL A 364 -7.52 -11.68 -4.79
N SER A 365 -7.05 -12.00 -3.59
CA SER A 365 -7.05 -13.34 -3.02
C SER A 365 -8.05 -13.39 -1.86
N ILE A 366 -8.83 -14.46 -1.78
CA ILE A 366 -9.91 -14.68 -0.81
C ILE A 366 -9.72 -16.09 -0.24
N THR A 367 -9.40 -16.20 1.04
CA THR A 367 -9.13 -17.47 1.72
C THR A 367 -10.30 -17.83 2.65
N PRO A 368 -11.16 -18.79 2.27
CA PRO A 368 -12.17 -19.35 3.17
C PRO A 368 -11.55 -19.92 4.46
N THR A 369 -12.30 -19.91 5.56
CA THR A 369 -11.84 -20.47 6.85
C THR A 369 -12.15 -21.95 7.01
N VAL A 370 -12.99 -22.50 6.13
CA VAL A 370 -13.42 -23.90 6.15
C VAL A 370 -13.07 -24.55 4.81
N ASN A 371 -12.66 -25.82 4.87
CA ASN A 371 -12.51 -26.62 3.66
C ASN A 371 -13.88 -26.89 3.05
N LEU A 372 -13.88 -27.00 1.72
CA LEU A 372 -15.03 -27.46 0.95
C LEU A 372 -15.31 -28.95 1.25
N GLU A 373 -16.52 -29.39 0.91
CA GLU A 373 -16.91 -30.79 0.92
C GLU A 373 -16.60 -31.39 -0.44
N TYR A 374 -16.24 -32.68 -0.50
CA TYR A 374 -16.02 -33.40 -1.76
C TYR A 374 -17.30 -33.47 -2.61
N LEU A 375 -17.13 -33.57 -3.93
CA LEU A 375 -18.17 -33.74 -4.95
C LEU A 375 -19.34 -32.77 -4.76
N THR A 376 -19.02 -31.51 -4.45
CA THR A 376 -20.01 -30.49 -4.12
C THR A 376 -19.85 -29.31 -5.06
N LYS A 377 -20.97 -28.87 -5.64
CA LYS A 377 -21.01 -27.65 -6.45
C LYS A 377 -21.20 -26.43 -5.58
N TYR A 378 -20.39 -25.41 -5.87
CA TYR A 378 -20.38 -24.13 -5.18
C TYR A 378 -20.57 -22.98 -6.16
N TYR A 379 -21.21 -21.92 -5.68
CA TYR A 379 -21.23 -20.64 -6.39
C TYR A 379 -20.90 -19.48 -5.45
N ILE A 380 -20.35 -18.40 -6.00
CA ILE A 380 -19.94 -17.22 -5.24
C ILE A 380 -20.80 -16.03 -5.63
N LYS A 381 -21.29 -15.31 -4.62
CA LYS A 381 -21.84 -13.96 -4.78
C LYS A 381 -20.91 -12.94 -4.14
N ILE A 382 -20.81 -11.78 -4.79
CA ILE A 382 -20.02 -10.64 -4.32
C ILE A 382 -20.94 -9.45 -4.31
N ASP A 383 -21.13 -8.81 -3.16
CA ASP A 383 -21.94 -7.60 -3.08
C ASP A 383 -21.37 -6.50 -3.99
N SER A 384 -22.28 -5.70 -4.57
CA SER A 384 -21.88 -4.47 -5.23
C SER A 384 -21.09 -3.60 -4.26
N LYS A 385 -20.04 -2.91 -4.75
CA LYS A 385 -19.14 -2.07 -3.94
C LYS A 385 -18.15 -2.83 -3.05
N CYS A 386 -18.07 -4.15 -3.12
CA CYS A 386 -16.97 -4.89 -2.47
C CYS A 386 -15.60 -4.43 -2.97
N PHE A 387 -15.48 -4.03 -4.23
CA PHE A 387 -14.25 -3.51 -4.82
C PHE A 387 -14.53 -2.20 -5.56
N GLN A 388 -13.53 -1.31 -5.59
CA GLN A 388 -13.62 -0.01 -6.27
C GLN A 388 -12.30 0.29 -6.99
N ASN A 389 -12.35 1.01 -8.10
CA ASN A 389 -11.14 1.53 -8.75
C ASN A 389 -10.57 2.75 -8.00
N GLY A 390 -9.44 3.28 -8.45
CA GLY A 390 -8.82 4.48 -7.86
C GLY A 390 -9.65 5.76 -7.98
N ALA A 391 -10.67 5.76 -8.85
CA ALA A 391 -11.63 6.86 -8.98
C ALA A 391 -12.88 6.67 -8.09
N GLY A 392 -12.91 5.65 -7.21
CA GLY A 392 -14.04 5.36 -6.32
C GLY A 392 -15.23 4.68 -7.00
N ILE A 393 -15.12 4.35 -8.28
CA ILE A 393 -16.17 3.67 -9.04
C ILE A 393 -16.19 2.20 -8.65
N SER A 394 -17.37 1.73 -8.27
CA SER A 394 -17.56 0.42 -7.65
C SER A 394 -17.73 -0.68 -8.69
N PHE A 395 -17.13 -1.84 -8.41
CA PHE A 395 -17.51 -3.10 -9.05
C PHE A 395 -18.98 -3.38 -8.76
N LEU A 396 -19.73 -3.78 -9.79
CA LEU A 396 -21.15 -4.10 -9.69
C LEU A 396 -21.44 -5.32 -8.80
N GLY A 397 -20.43 -6.15 -8.53
CA GLY A 397 -20.61 -7.40 -7.80
C GLY A 397 -20.95 -8.57 -8.71
N ILE A 398 -21.13 -9.73 -8.09
CA ILE A 398 -21.69 -10.94 -8.69
C ILE A 398 -22.97 -11.25 -7.90
N ASN A 399 -24.13 -11.14 -8.53
CA ASN A 399 -25.42 -11.30 -7.85
C ASN A 399 -26.21 -12.53 -8.31
N ASP A 400 -25.71 -13.26 -9.30
CA ASP A 400 -26.29 -14.48 -9.84
C ASP A 400 -25.48 -15.74 -9.43
N LYS A 401 -25.95 -16.92 -9.83
CA LYS A 401 -25.31 -18.21 -9.49
C LYS A 401 -24.41 -18.77 -10.59
N MET A 402 -24.40 -18.17 -11.77
CA MET A 402 -23.81 -18.73 -12.99
C MET A 402 -22.47 -18.08 -13.36
N THR A 403 -22.19 -16.89 -12.83
CA THR A 403 -20.98 -16.13 -13.13
C THR A 403 -19.73 -16.78 -12.54
N TRP A 404 -19.81 -17.27 -11.30
CA TRP A 404 -18.68 -17.94 -10.63
C TRP A 404 -19.17 -19.19 -9.90
N ILE A 405 -19.26 -20.29 -10.65
CA ILE A 405 -19.63 -21.63 -10.16
C ILE A 405 -18.46 -22.60 -10.40
N PHE A 406 -18.26 -23.58 -9.53
CA PHE A 406 -17.28 -24.65 -9.68
C PHE A 406 -17.71 -25.88 -8.87
N GLU A 407 -17.06 -27.02 -9.11
CA GLU A 407 -17.27 -28.28 -8.36
C GLU A 407 -15.96 -28.70 -7.70
N SER A 408 -16.02 -29.03 -6.41
CA SER A 408 -14.89 -29.59 -5.69
C SER A 408 -14.54 -31.00 -6.15
N GLU A 409 -13.34 -31.45 -5.84
CA GLU A 409 -12.86 -32.79 -6.18
C GLU A 409 -13.77 -33.91 -5.67
N SER A 410 -13.85 -34.98 -6.44
CA SER A 410 -14.86 -36.02 -6.27
C SER A 410 -14.64 -36.95 -5.07
N SER A 411 -13.40 -37.04 -4.56
CA SER A 411 -13.05 -37.87 -3.40
C SER A 411 -11.63 -37.57 -2.93
N ASN A 412 -11.33 -37.94 -1.68
CA ASN A 412 -9.96 -38.05 -1.19
C ASN A 412 -9.19 -39.20 -1.87
N HIS A 413 -8.03 -38.90 -2.42
CA HIS A 413 -7.10 -39.82 -3.06
C HIS A 413 -6.16 -40.44 -2.02
N PRO A 414 -5.77 -41.73 -2.18
CA PRO A 414 -4.78 -42.32 -1.30
C PRO A 414 -3.36 -41.76 -1.60
N PRO A 415 -2.47 -41.76 -0.59
CA PRO A 415 -1.07 -41.45 -0.80
C PRO A 415 -0.46 -42.36 -1.87
N THR A 416 0.46 -41.82 -2.67
CA THR A 416 1.26 -42.59 -3.63
C THR A 416 2.67 -42.78 -3.09
N ILE A 417 3.15 -44.03 -3.05
CA ILE A 417 4.47 -44.37 -2.54
C ILE A 417 5.07 -45.59 -3.23
N GLY A 418 6.41 -45.63 -3.30
CA GLY A 418 7.16 -46.75 -3.88
C GLY A 418 7.87 -47.62 -2.84
N ASP A 419 8.37 -48.76 -3.30
CA ASP A 419 9.18 -49.70 -2.51
C ASP A 419 10.68 -49.35 -2.61
N TYR A 420 11.45 -49.76 -1.61
CA TYR A 420 12.88 -49.48 -1.50
C TYR A 420 13.69 -50.77 -1.46
N HIS A 421 14.82 -50.81 -2.17
CA HIS A 421 15.75 -51.92 -2.17
C HIS A 421 17.15 -51.44 -1.78
N LEU A 422 17.66 -51.92 -0.66
CA LEU A 422 18.89 -51.43 -0.06
C LEU A 422 19.80 -52.58 0.36
N THR A 423 21.09 -52.29 0.48
CA THR A 423 22.11 -53.23 0.94
C THR A 423 22.93 -52.59 2.05
N THR A 424 23.27 -53.35 3.08
CA THR A 424 24.19 -52.95 4.14
C THR A 424 25.28 -53.99 4.35
N GLU A 425 26.41 -53.57 4.89
CA GLU A 425 27.50 -54.47 5.25
C GLU A 425 27.13 -55.32 6.47
N TYR A 426 27.83 -56.45 6.60
CA TYR A 426 27.68 -57.35 7.75
C TYR A 426 27.78 -56.58 9.08
N GLU A 427 26.82 -56.83 9.99
CA GLU A 427 26.71 -56.18 11.31
C GLU A 427 26.64 -54.63 11.28
N THR A 428 26.23 -54.03 10.16
CA THR A 428 26.12 -52.57 10.01
C THR A 428 24.65 -52.14 9.94
N SER A 429 24.25 -51.22 10.83
CA SER A 429 22.91 -50.62 10.81
C SER A 429 22.74 -49.69 9.61
N LEU A 430 21.52 -49.60 9.11
CA LEU A 430 21.15 -48.80 7.95
C LEU A 430 19.99 -47.88 8.31
N ASN A 431 20.06 -46.61 7.92
CA ASN A 431 18.93 -45.70 8.00
C ASN A 431 18.50 -45.25 6.59
N GLY A 432 17.28 -44.75 6.51
CA GLY A 432 16.75 -44.18 5.29
C GLY A 432 15.47 -43.39 5.56
N LYS A 433 14.85 -42.93 4.48
CA LYS A 433 13.59 -42.20 4.51
C LYS A 433 12.65 -42.75 3.45
N VAL A 434 11.41 -43.00 3.83
CA VAL A 434 10.31 -43.26 2.91
C VAL A 434 9.56 -41.94 2.68
N GLU A 435 9.37 -41.55 1.43
CA GLU A 435 8.70 -40.29 1.05
C GLU A 435 7.56 -40.60 0.08
N GLY A 436 6.32 -40.39 0.54
CA GLY A 436 5.13 -40.44 -0.28
C GLY A 436 4.71 -39.06 -0.77
N THR A 437 3.83 -39.04 -1.76
CA THR A 437 3.14 -37.83 -2.25
C THR A 437 1.65 -38.06 -2.23
N ASP A 438 0.88 -37.05 -1.87
CA ASP A 438 -0.58 -37.09 -1.97
C ASP A 438 -1.06 -36.19 -3.11
N ALA A 439 -2.07 -36.63 -3.87
CA ALA A 439 -2.61 -35.85 -4.98
C ALA A 439 -3.39 -34.62 -4.49
N ASP A 440 -4.01 -34.72 -3.32
CA ASP A 440 -4.81 -33.68 -2.68
C ASP A 440 -3.94 -32.79 -1.78
N HIS A 441 -2.63 -33.07 -1.73
CA HIS A 441 -1.64 -32.37 -0.90
C HIS A 441 -1.92 -32.45 0.60
N ASP A 442 -2.70 -33.46 1.02
CA ASP A 442 -2.94 -33.71 2.43
C ASP A 442 -1.64 -34.08 3.17
N PRO A 443 -1.47 -33.64 4.44
CA PRO A 443 -0.33 -34.02 5.26
C PRO A 443 -0.23 -35.54 5.45
N LEU A 444 0.98 -36.09 5.24
CA LEU A 444 1.23 -37.53 5.36
C LEU A 444 1.89 -37.90 6.69
N ASN A 445 1.40 -38.97 7.30
CA ASN A 445 1.93 -39.56 8.52
C ASN A 445 2.41 -41.00 8.27
N TYR A 446 3.57 -41.34 8.82
CA TYR A 446 4.26 -42.60 8.55
C TYR A 446 4.32 -43.46 9.80
N SER A 447 4.05 -44.75 9.68
CA SER A 447 4.19 -45.67 10.80
C SER A 447 4.57 -47.08 10.35
N MET A 448 5.16 -47.85 11.27
CA MET A 448 5.50 -49.25 11.00
C MET A 448 4.23 -50.11 10.92
N SER A 449 4.08 -50.89 9.85
CA SER A 449 2.98 -51.82 9.67
C SER A 449 3.38 -53.26 9.99
N ILE A 450 4.47 -53.74 9.39
CA ILE A 450 5.04 -55.07 9.63
C ILE A 450 6.53 -54.92 9.93
N ASP A 451 6.98 -55.44 11.07
CA ASP A 451 8.39 -55.44 11.46
C ASP A 451 9.19 -56.51 10.69
N CYS A 452 10.51 -56.36 10.67
CA CYS A 452 11.40 -57.30 10.02
C CYS A 452 11.66 -58.55 10.88
N VAL A 453 12.16 -59.62 10.27
CA VAL A 453 12.32 -60.93 10.96
C VAL A 453 13.73 -61.10 11.51
N ASP A 454 14.74 -60.63 10.78
CA ASP A 454 16.16 -60.87 11.05
C ASP A 454 16.91 -59.59 11.45
N GLY A 455 16.19 -58.66 12.08
CA GLY A 455 16.71 -57.42 12.63
C GLY A 455 15.70 -56.73 13.57
N THR A 456 15.89 -55.43 13.77
CA THR A 456 14.92 -54.56 14.44
C THR A 456 14.80 -53.25 13.67
N VAL A 457 13.60 -52.71 13.54
CA VAL A 457 13.35 -51.44 12.86
C VAL A 457 12.71 -50.42 13.82
N SER A 458 12.98 -49.13 13.59
CA SER A 458 12.19 -48.02 14.13
C SER A 458 11.79 -47.09 13.00
N VAL A 459 10.56 -46.56 13.03
CA VAL A 459 9.99 -45.66 12.01
C VAL A 459 9.41 -44.45 12.72
N ASN A 460 9.82 -43.26 12.27
CA ASN A 460 9.30 -41.98 12.75
C ASN A 460 8.12 -41.51 11.90
N THR A 461 7.32 -40.60 12.44
CA THR A 461 6.14 -40.00 11.78
C THR A 461 6.47 -39.17 10.55
N ASP A 462 7.74 -38.82 10.32
CA ASP A 462 8.23 -38.09 9.14
C ASP A 462 8.82 -39.00 8.05
N GLY A 463 8.68 -40.32 8.23
CA GLY A 463 9.15 -41.33 7.29
C GLY A 463 10.62 -41.73 7.46
N LEU A 464 11.37 -41.13 8.41
CA LEU A 464 12.71 -41.59 8.74
C LEU A 464 12.67 -42.93 9.47
N TRP A 465 13.58 -43.84 9.12
CA TRP A 465 13.66 -45.15 9.73
C TRP A 465 15.11 -45.61 9.97
N LEU A 466 15.29 -46.51 10.93
CA LEU A 466 16.56 -47.15 11.27
C LEU A 466 16.36 -48.66 11.41
N TYR A 467 17.12 -49.43 10.62
CA TYR A 467 17.23 -50.88 10.67
C TYR A 467 18.56 -51.32 11.29
N THR A 468 18.50 -52.28 12.19
CA THR A 468 19.68 -52.94 12.79
C THR A 468 19.59 -54.44 12.56
N PRO A 469 20.51 -55.06 11.79
CA PRO A 469 20.53 -56.51 11.61
C PRO A 469 20.71 -57.24 12.93
N LYS A 470 20.10 -58.42 13.06
CA LYS A 470 20.38 -59.34 14.15
C LYS A 470 21.84 -59.80 14.09
N ASN A 471 22.47 -59.93 15.25
CA ASN A 471 23.86 -60.35 15.33
C ASN A 471 24.10 -61.67 14.58
N GLY A 472 25.08 -61.71 13.68
CA GLY A 472 25.39 -62.88 12.85
C GLY A 472 24.55 -63.05 11.58
N PHE A 473 23.55 -62.21 11.33
CA PHE A 473 22.70 -62.34 10.15
C PHE A 473 23.39 -61.85 8.87
N SER A 474 23.21 -62.63 7.79
CA SER A 474 23.49 -62.24 6.41
C SER A 474 22.42 -62.86 5.54
N GLY A 475 21.89 -62.12 4.58
CA GLY A 475 20.73 -62.53 3.78
C GLY A 475 19.78 -61.37 3.52
N SER A 476 18.58 -61.69 3.04
CA SER A 476 17.52 -60.71 2.78
C SER A 476 16.56 -60.62 3.96
N ASP A 477 16.22 -59.41 4.36
CA ASP A 477 15.18 -59.08 5.33
C ASP A 477 14.27 -57.99 4.74
N GLN A 478 13.10 -57.76 5.33
CA GLN A 478 12.16 -56.73 4.87
C GLN A 478 11.25 -56.26 5.99
N PHE A 479 10.78 -55.01 5.91
CA PHE A 479 9.70 -54.47 6.73
C PHE A 479 8.76 -53.62 5.88
N THR A 480 7.58 -53.30 6.42
CA THR A 480 6.60 -52.45 5.73
C THR A 480 6.26 -51.22 6.55
N ILE A 481 6.13 -50.09 5.84
CA ILE A 481 5.68 -48.80 6.37
C ILE A 481 4.31 -48.51 5.77
N ILE A 482 3.34 -48.16 6.61
CA ILE A 482 2.08 -47.57 6.16
C ILE A 482 2.20 -46.05 6.19
N VAL A 483 1.70 -45.41 5.13
CA VAL A 483 1.63 -43.97 4.98
C VAL A 483 0.17 -43.61 4.87
N GLU A 484 -0.31 -42.85 5.85
CA GLU A 484 -1.71 -42.43 5.96
C GLU A 484 -1.80 -40.92 5.72
N ASP A 485 -2.82 -40.49 4.98
CA ASP A 485 -3.23 -39.09 4.99
C ASP A 485 -4.07 -38.78 6.24
N ASP A 486 -4.31 -37.50 6.49
CA ASP A 486 -5.15 -37.04 7.61
C ASP A 486 -6.67 -37.18 7.36
N LYS A 487 -7.06 -37.72 6.20
CA LYS A 487 -8.44 -37.97 5.75
C LYS A 487 -8.81 -39.45 5.74
N GLY A 488 -7.92 -40.33 6.18
CA GLY A 488 -8.12 -41.75 6.42
C GLY A 488 -7.88 -42.68 5.23
N LYS A 489 -7.17 -42.27 4.16
CA LYS A 489 -6.63 -43.21 3.16
C LYS A 489 -5.17 -43.51 3.45
N SER A 490 -4.71 -44.62 2.88
CA SER A 490 -3.38 -45.16 3.19
C SER A 490 -2.76 -45.87 2.01
N ALA A 491 -1.43 -45.85 1.95
CA ALA A 491 -0.62 -46.70 1.08
C ALA A 491 0.49 -47.41 1.87
N ILE A 492 1.07 -48.44 1.27
CA ILE A 492 2.09 -49.27 1.91
C ILE A 492 3.38 -49.20 1.06
N SER A 493 4.51 -49.01 1.74
CA SER A 493 5.85 -49.15 1.18
C SER A 493 6.54 -50.36 1.80
N VAL A 494 7.12 -51.21 0.97
CA VAL A 494 7.99 -52.33 1.40
C VAL A 494 9.44 -51.90 1.29
N VAL A 495 10.20 -52.05 2.38
CA VAL A 495 11.64 -51.81 2.39
C VAL A 495 12.36 -53.15 2.45
N TYR A 496 13.02 -53.51 1.35
CA TYR A 496 13.84 -54.70 1.22
C TYR A 496 15.29 -54.39 1.57
N ILE A 497 15.88 -55.16 2.47
CA ILE A 497 17.27 -55.01 2.90
C ILE A 497 18.06 -56.29 2.64
N THR A 498 19.22 -56.17 2.00
CA THR A 498 20.20 -57.25 1.88
C THR A 498 21.40 -56.96 2.80
N VAL A 499 21.70 -57.88 3.72
CA VAL A 499 22.91 -57.81 4.56
C VAL A 499 23.99 -58.67 3.93
N ASN A 500 25.11 -58.06 3.53
CA ASN A 500 26.23 -58.75 2.91
C ASN A 500 26.83 -59.82 3.84
N PRO A 501 27.40 -60.91 3.28
CA PRO A 501 28.06 -61.93 4.08
C PRO A 501 29.27 -61.37 4.82
N LYS A 502 29.62 -61.99 5.94
CA LYS A 502 30.79 -61.62 6.75
C LYS A 502 32.06 -61.51 5.88
N PRO A 503 32.80 -60.38 5.95
CA PRO A 503 34.04 -60.22 5.20
C PRO A 503 35.07 -61.31 5.55
N VAL A 504 35.65 -61.94 4.54
CA VAL A 504 36.73 -62.92 4.72
C VAL A 504 38.06 -62.17 4.84
N ILE A 505 38.69 -62.20 6.01
CA ILE A 505 40.03 -61.64 6.19
C ILE A 505 41.06 -62.63 5.64
N LEU A 506 41.69 -62.29 4.52
CA LEU A 506 42.84 -63.04 3.99
C LEU A 506 44.08 -62.75 4.87
N PRO A 507 44.92 -63.74 5.21
CA PRO A 507 46.12 -63.52 5.99
C PRO A 507 47.12 -62.61 5.26
N THR A 508 47.66 -61.61 5.96
CA THR A 508 48.67 -60.67 5.46
C THR A 508 49.92 -61.44 5.01
N PRO A 509 50.48 -61.20 3.81
CA PRO A 509 51.70 -61.88 3.40
C PRO A 509 52.87 -61.49 4.32
N THR A 510 53.50 -62.49 4.95
CA THR A 510 54.74 -62.33 5.72
C THR A 510 55.83 -61.75 4.83
N VAL A 511 56.37 -60.58 5.21
CA VAL A 511 57.51 -59.94 4.56
C VAL A 511 58.73 -60.86 4.66
N ALA A 512 59.28 -61.27 3.51
CA ALA A 512 60.53 -62.02 3.45
C ALA A 512 61.70 -61.17 3.98
N PRO A 513 62.65 -61.74 4.75
CA PRO A 513 63.79 -61.00 5.28
C PRO A 513 64.65 -60.44 4.14
N THR A 514 65.03 -59.17 4.28
CA THR A 514 65.90 -58.45 3.34
C THR A 514 67.26 -59.17 3.23
N PRO A 515 67.75 -59.51 2.04
CA PRO A 515 69.08 -60.12 1.90
C PRO A 515 70.17 -59.11 2.26
N THR A 516 71.04 -59.50 3.19
CA THR A 516 72.28 -58.81 3.53
C THR A 516 73.19 -58.72 2.30
N VAL A 517 73.54 -57.50 1.87
CA VAL A 517 74.53 -57.28 0.81
C VAL A 517 75.91 -57.67 1.34
N ALA A 518 76.52 -58.69 0.75
CA ALA A 518 77.93 -59.00 0.95
C ALA A 518 78.81 -58.00 0.16
N PRO A 519 79.95 -57.54 0.71
CA PRO A 519 80.84 -56.58 0.05
C PRO A 519 81.57 -57.19 -1.15
N THR A 520 81.79 -56.36 -2.17
CA THR A 520 82.55 -56.65 -3.40
C THR A 520 84.00 -57.07 -3.09
N PRO A 521 84.53 -58.16 -3.66
CA PRO A 521 85.97 -58.44 -3.66
C PRO A 521 86.69 -57.82 -4.86
N GLN A 522 87.92 -57.34 -4.58
CA GLN A 522 89.00 -56.73 -5.39
C GLN A 522 88.87 -56.60 -6.91
#